data_AF-A0A8H8DDJ3-F1
#
_entry.id   AF-A0A8H8DDJ3-F1
#
_cell.length_a   1.000
_cell.length_b   1.000
_cell.length_c   1.000
_cell.angle_alpha   90.00
_cell.angle_beta   90.00
_cell.angle_gamma   90.00
#
_symmetry.space_group_name_H-M   'P 1'
#
loop_
_entity.id
_entity.type
_entity.pdbx_description
1 polymer ?
#
loop_
_entity_poly.entity_id
_entity_poly.type
_entity_poly.pdbx_seq_one_letter_code
_entity_poly.pdbx_strand_id
1 'polypeptide(L)'
;MSSPTPPTGQVQIQTSAQKSPAAINVANYLFQNPILKQRVGLLDNKNDLEFFRYKRFERALLSDEYKAKQQNPRNGLPPITSIEEVQKIFILLIQNQMIIPVKKLHYAEVKAVKGWKPNREKPTLKRSEKAVVDPNFYYGWLYTKPNPYILLYSLLAVAGIFAIILFPLWPNFMRVGVWYLSMAALGFIGLLFATAIVRFIIYVISLVALPKPFWLFPNLFEDCGFFESFVPLYGWEEPKKKKSKKSKKSKTAAVSDDKVEPILTSAEKKATGVEATENGSGDAKKSKRKVTLEEVADE
;
A
#
# COMPACT_ATOMS: atom_id res chain seq x y z
N MET A 1 -53.02 8.80 -14.58
CA MET A 1 -52.06 9.68 -13.91
C MET A 1 -50.78 9.66 -14.72
N SER A 2 -50.59 10.69 -15.54
CA SER A 2 -49.46 10.89 -16.44
C SER A 2 -48.19 11.20 -15.63
N SER A 3 -47.15 10.39 -15.84
CA SER A 3 -45.82 10.61 -15.28
C SER A 3 -45.20 11.90 -15.85
N PRO A 4 -44.47 12.68 -15.03
CA PRO A 4 -43.87 13.93 -15.47
C PRO A 4 -42.68 13.65 -16.40
N THR A 5 -42.66 14.35 -17.54
CA THR A 5 -41.55 14.35 -18.50
C THR A 5 -40.28 14.89 -17.84
N PRO A 6 -39.13 14.20 -17.92
CA PRO A 6 -37.88 14.73 -17.38
C PRO A 6 -37.37 15.92 -18.22
N PRO A 7 -36.73 16.92 -17.58
CA PRO A 7 -36.17 18.08 -18.29
C PRO A 7 -35.05 17.65 -19.24
N THR A 8 -35.12 18.18 -20.45
CA THR A 8 -34.24 17.93 -21.59
C THR A 8 -32.76 18.05 -21.21
N GLY A 9 -32.01 16.96 -21.34
CA GLY A 9 -30.54 16.94 -21.19
C GLY A 9 -29.97 16.05 -20.07
N GLN A 10 -30.79 15.37 -19.28
CA GLN A 10 -30.32 14.45 -18.23
C GLN A 10 -30.71 13.00 -18.55
N VAL A 11 -29.77 12.21 -19.04
CA VAL A 11 -29.95 10.77 -19.23
C VAL A 11 -29.70 10.06 -17.90
N GLN A 12 -30.75 9.56 -17.26
CA GLN A 12 -30.62 8.69 -16.09
C GLN A 12 -30.08 7.32 -16.54
N ILE A 13 -28.91 6.95 -16.04
CA ILE A 13 -28.26 5.68 -16.38
C ILE A 13 -28.77 4.61 -15.39
N GLN A 14 -29.62 3.69 -15.84
CA GLN A 14 -30.07 2.55 -15.01
C GLN A 14 -28.91 1.58 -14.77
N THR A 15 -28.67 1.19 -13.50
CA THR A 15 -27.59 0.25 -13.17
C THR A 15 -28.09 -1.19 -13.17
N SER A 16 -27.37 -2.10 -13.84
CA SER A 16 -27.68 -3.54 -13.88
C SER A 16 -26.89 -4.31 -12.82
N ALA A 17 -27.54 -5.27 -12.14
CA ALA A 17 -26.86 -6.15 -11.18
C ALA A 17 -25.97 -7.21 -11.86
N GLN A 18 -26.36 -7.68 -13.04
CA GLN A 18 -25.53 -8.58 -13.84
C GLN A 18 -24.52 -7.78 -14.66
N LYS A 19 -23.24 -8.13 -14.51
CA LYS A 19 -22.12 -7.51 -15.24
C LYS A 19 -21.99 -8.14 -16.62
N SER A 20 -22.05 -7.34 -17.68
CA SER A 20 -21.92 -7.84 -19.04
C SER A 20 -20.48 -8.32 -19.32
N PRO A 21 -20.29 -9.41 -20.10
CA PRO A 21 -18.95 -9.89 -20.44
C PRO A 21 -18.09 -8.83 -21.15
N ALA A 22 -18.69 -8.04 -22.04
CA ALA A 22 -18.00 -6.95 -22.72
C ALA A 22 -17.49 -5.87 -21.74
N ALA A 23 -18.30 -5.49 -20.73
CA ALA A 23 -17.87 -4.55 -19.69
C ALA A 23 -16.68 -5.10 -18.90
N ILE A 24 -16.72 -6.39 -18.56
CA ILE A 24 -15.66 -7.06 -17.81
C ILE A 24 -14.36 -7.10 -18.64
N ASN A 25 -14.43 -7.43 -19.91
CA ASN A 25 -13.26 -7.48 -20.80
C ASN A 25 -12.60 -6.10 -20.95
N VAL A 26 -13.40 -5.06 -21.15
CA VAL A 26 -12.90 -3.68 -21.23
C VAL A 26 -12.31 -3.24 -19.89
N ALA A 27 -12.97 -3.52 -18.78
CA ALA A 27 -12.46 -3.19 -17.45
C ALA A 27 -11.17 -3.96 -17.14
N ASN A 28 -11.06 -5.23 -17.52
CA ASN A 28 -9.83 -6.04 -17.40
C ASN A 28 -8.65 -5.46 -18.18
N TYR A 29 -8.91 -4.87 -19.35
CA TYR A 29 -7.89 -4.21 -20.15
C TYR A 29 -7.46 -2.87 -19.54
N LEU A 30 -8.43 -2.08 -19.07
CA LEU A 30 -8.21 -0.72 -18.59
C LEU A 30 -7.67 -0.67 -17.17
N PHE A 31 -8.11 -1.56 -16.29
CA PHE A 31 -7.71 -1.58 -14.89
C PHE A 31 -6.19 -1.74 -14.78
N GLN A 32 -5.53 -0.85 -14.04
CA GLN A 32 -4.07 -0.78 -13.91
C GLN A 32 -3.30 -0.49 -15.21
N ASN A 33 -3.97 -0.02 -16.27
CA ASN A 33 -3.29 0.41 -17.48
C ASN A 33 -2.46 1.69 -17.23
N PRO A 34 -1.16 1.73 -17.60
CA PRO A 34 -0.29 2.90 -17.40
C PRO A 34 -0.83 4.20 -18.00
N ILE A 35 -1.58 4.12 -19.11
CA ILE A 35 -2.13 5.30 -19.82
C ILE A 35 -3.11 6.07 -18.94
N LEU A 36 -3.84 5.38 -18.04
CA LEU A 36 -4.80 6.00 -17.14
C LEU A 36 -4.15 6.94 -16.12
N LYS A 37 -2.87 6.71 -15.79
CA LYS A 37 -2.16 7.41 -14.70
C LYS A 37 -2.99 7.45 -13.41
N GLN A 38 -3.57 6.30 -13.07
CA GLN A 38 -4.44 6.14 -11.92
C GLN A 38 -3.69 6.43 -10.61
N ARG A 39 -4.41 6.98 -9.64
CA ARG A 39 -3.89 7.30 -8.30
C ARG A 39 -4.84 6.77 -7.24
N VAL A 40 -4.34 6.54 -6.05
CA VAL A 40 -5.18 6.19 -4.90
C VAL A 40 -5.64 7.45 -4.19
N GLY A 41 -6.93 7.55 -3.90
CA GLY A 41 -7.54 8.58 -3.08
C GLY A 41 -8.46 7.97 -2.03
N LEU A 42 -8.92 8.78 -1.08
CA LEU A 42 -9.82 8.34 -0.02
C LEU A 42 -11.27 8.70 -0.38
N LEU A 43 -12.07 7.70 -0.74
CA LEU A 43 -13.51 7.85 -0.90
C LEU A 43 -14.17 8.08 0.46
N ASP A 44 -14.92 9.18 0.54
CA ASP A 44 -15.64 9.63 1.75
C ASP A 44 -14.74 9.70 2.99
N ASN A 45 -13.46 10.05 2.76
CA ASN A 45 -12.41 10.18 3.76
C ASN A 45 -12.10 8.90 4.56
N LYS A 46 -12.42 7.71 4.02
CA LYS A 46 -12.22 6.41 4.70
C LYS A 46 -11.59 5.35 3.81
N ASN A 47 -12.21 5.05 2.66
CA ASN A 47 -11.85 3.88 1.86
C ASN A 47 -10.87 4.27 0.76
N ASP A 48 -9.82 3.48 0.57
CA ASP A 48 -8.94 3.65 -0.58
C ASP A 48 -9.69 3.33 -1.88
N LEU A 49 -9.55 4.22 -2.86
CA LEU A 49 -10.19 4.11 -4.17
C LEU A 49 -9.20 4.57 -5.24
N GLU A 50 -8.98 3.72 -6.24
CA GLU A 50 -8.21 4.10 -7.42
C GLU A 50 -9.07 4.97 -8.34
N PHE A 51 -8.55 6.12 -8.77
CA PHE A 51 -9.27 7.04 -9.63
C PHE A 51 -8.41 7.57 -10.77
N PHE A 52 -9.06 7.93 -11.86
CA PHE A 52 -8.46 8.46 -13.09
C PHE A 52 -9.30 9.61 -13.66
N ARG A 53 -8.77 10.30 -14.67
CA ARG A 53 -9.49 11.36 -15.41
C ARG A 53 -10.07 10.82 -16.70
N TYR A 54 -11.24 11.32 -17.10
CA TYR A 54 -11.92 10.89 -18.33
C TYR A 54 -11.03 10.98 -19.58
N LYS A 55 -10.31 12.08 -19.80
CA LYS A 55 -9.40 12.21 -20.96
C LYS A 55 -8.32 11.14 -21.07
N ARG A 56 -7.94 10.52 -19.94
CA ARG A 56 -6.96 9.42 -19.93
C ARG A 56 -7.62 8.10 -20.32
N PHE A 57 -8.88 7.92 -19.95
CA PHE A 57 -9.72 6.81 -20.37
C PHE A 57 -9.96 6.83 -21.88
N GLU A 58 -10.34 7.99 -22.44
CA GLU A 58 -10.50 8.15 -23.90
C GLU A 58 -9.21 7.80 -24.64
N ARG A 59 -8.07 8.32 -24.17
CA ARG A 59 -6.75 8.01 -24.73
C ARG A 59 -6.40 6.52 -24.66
N ALA A 60 -6.76 5.84 -23.57
CA ALA A 60 -6.47 4.42 -23.41
C ALA A 60 -7.27 3.56 -24.40
N LEU A 61 -8.53 3.93 -24.67
CA LEU A 61 -9.39 3.21 -25.61
C LEU A 61 -9.07 3.52 -27.09
N LEU A 62 -8.60 4.73 -27.40
CA LEU A 62 -8.18 5.10 -28.76
C LEU A 62 -6.71 4.76 -29.06
N SER A 63 -6.00 4.13 -28.11
CA SER A 63 -4.60 3.76 -28.25
C SER A 63 -4.39 2.61 -29.24
N ASP A 64 -3.22 2.56 -29.86
CA ASP A 64 -2.86 1.46 -30.75
C ASP A 64 -2.69 0.13 -29.98
N GLU A 65 -2.34 0.19 -28.69
CA GLU A 65 -2.35 -0.96 -27.78
C GLU A 65 -3.73 -1.61 -27.68
N TYR A 66 -4.79 -0.79 -27.63
CA TYR A 66 -6.17 -1.29 -27.59
C TYR A 66 -6.50 -2.02 -28.89
N LYS A 67 -6.21 -1.40 -30.03
CA LYS A 67 -6.44 -2.00 -31.36
C LYS A 67 -5.68 -3.31 -31.53
N ALA A 68 -4.42 -3.38 -31.10
CA ALA A 68 -3.62 -4.60 -31.16
C ALA A 68 -4.23 -5.73 -30.31
N LYS A 69 -4.71 -5.43 -29.09
CA LYS A 69 -5.37 -6.44 -28.26
C LYS A 69 -6.76 -6.81 -28.77
N GLN A 70 -7.46 -5.89 -29.43
CA GLN A 70 -8.77 -6.14 -30.03
C GLN A 70 -8.69 -7.13 -31.19
N GLN A 71 -7.58 -7.18 -31.93
CA GLN A 71 -7.37 -8.15 -33.01
C GLN A 71 -7.41 -9.61 -32.55
N ASN A 72 -7.14 -9.88 -31.26
CA ASN A 72 -7.21 -11.22 -30.70
C ASN A 72 -8.65 -11.53 -30.23
N PRO A 73 -9.37 -12.48 -30.86
CA PRO A 73 -10.76 -12.78 -30.52
C PRO A 73 -10.95 -13.26 -29.08
N ARG A 74 -9.90 -13.83 -28.46
CA ARG A 74 -9.94 -14.31 -27.07
C ARG A 74 -10.17 -13.19 -26.06
N ASN A 75 -9.80 -11.95 -26.40
CA ASN A 75 -9.94 -10.81 -25.50
C ASN A 75 -11.39 -10.27 -25.47
N GLY A 76 -12.21 -10.58 -26.49
CA GLY A 76 -13.60 -10.15 -26.56
C GLY A 76 -13.80 -8.64 -26.37
N LEU A 77 -12.90 -7.83 -26.92
CA LEU A 77 -12.94 -6.37 -26.83
C LEU A 77 -13.81 -5.80 -27.97
N PRO A 78 -14.73 -4.85 -27.68
CA PRO A 78 -15.53 -4.21 -28.72
C PRO A 78 -14.66 -3.34 -29.65
N PRO A 79 -15.04 -3.16 -30.92
CA PRO A 79 -14.38 -2.21 -31.80
C PRO A 79 -14.61 -0.77 -31.36
N ILE A 80 -13.52 0.01 -31.29
CA ILE A 80 -13.55 1.43 -30.94
C ILE A 80 -12.74 2.22 -31.97
N THR A 81 -13.42 3.08 -32.70
CA THR A 81 -12.89 3.94 -33.75
C THR A 81 -13.25 5.41 -33.53
N SER A 82 -14.39 5.68 -32.88
CA SER A 82 -14.90 7.04 -32.65
C SER A 82 -15.06 7.39 -31.17
N ILE A 83 -15.06 8.70 -30.88
CA ILE A 83 -15.33 9.25 -29.55
C ILE A 83 -16.73 8.86 -29.06
N GLU A 84 -17.70 8.73 -29.96
CA GLU A 84 -19.06 8.30 -29.62
C GLU A 84 -19.08 6.86 -29.07
N GLU A 85 -18.24 5.98 -29.61
CA GLU A 85 -18.13 4.59 -29.16
C GLU A 85 -17.46 4.50 -27.79
N VAL A 86 -16.46 5.37 -27.54
CA VAL A 86 -15.86 5.55 -26.22
C VAL A 86 -16.91 5.98 -25.20
N GLN A 87 -17.81 6.89 -25.55
CA GLN A 87 -18.90 7.31 -24.68
C GLN A 87 -19.90 6.18 -24.41
N LYS A 88 -20.28 5.38 -25.42
CA LYS A 88 -21.13 4.20 -25.24
C LYS A 88 -20.51 3.20 -24.26
N ILE A 89 -19.22 2.91 -24.41
CA ILE A 89 -18.48 2.01 -23.51
C ILE A 89 -18.38 2.59 -22.10
N PHE A 90 -18.14 3.89 -22.00
CA PHE A 90 -18.11 4.59 -20.73
C PHE A 90 -19.45 4.50 -19.98
N ILE A 91 -20.57 4.73 -20.67
CA ILE A 91 -21.92 4.55 -20.11
C ILE A 91 -22.12 3.09 -19.70
N LEU A 92 -21.70 2.14 -20.53
CA LEU A 92 -21.78 0.71 -20.24
C LEU A 92 -20.99 0.34 -18.96
N LEU A 93 -19.80 0.91 -18.72
CA LEU A 93 -19.06 0.68 -17.48
C LEU A 93 -19.77 1.26 -16.24
N ILE A 94 -20.45 2.41 -16.38
CA ILE A 94 -21.26 2.99 -15.29
C ILE A 94 -22.50 2.11 -15.01
N GLN A 95 -23.21 1.67 -16.05
CA GLN A 95 -24.39 0.79 -15.93
C GLN A 95 -24.04 -0.50 -15.18
N ASN A 96 -22.87 -1.07 -15.47
CA ASN A 96 -22.35 -2.28 -14.83
C ASN A 96 -21.67 -2.04 -13.47
N GLN A 97 -21.77 -0.81 -12.92
CA GLN A 97 -21.21 -0.42 -11.63
C GLN A 97 -19.70 -0.69 -11.49
N MET A 98 -18.96 -0.60 -12.59
CA MET A 98 -17.50 -0.85 -12.62
C MET A 98 -16.71 0.42 -12.28
N ILE A 99 -17.31 1.57 -12.58
CA ILE A 99 -16.76 2.90 -12.29
C ILE A 99 -17.83 3.78 -11.65
N ILE A 100 -17.38 4.72 -10.82
CA ILE A 100 -18.24 5.73 -10.21
C ILE A 100 -17.73 7.14 -10.50
N PRO A 101 -18.63 8.11 -10.75
CA PRO A 101 -18.25 9.52 -10.84
C PRO A 101 -17.82 10.04 -9.47
N VAL A 102 -16.66 10.68 -9.41
CA VAL A 102 -16.10 11.22 -8.16
C VAL A 102 -15.64 12.66 -8.36
N LYS A 103 -15.82 13.48 -7.32
CA LYS A 103 -15.23 14.82 -7.24
C LYS A 103 -14.04 14.75 -6.30
N LYS A 104 -12.87 15.19 -6.77
CA LYS A 104 -11.71 15.44 -5.91
C LYS A 104 -11.97 16.71 -5.11
N LEU A 105 -12.00 16.62 -3.79
CA LEU A 105 -12.24 17.78 -2.94
C LEU A 105 -10.95 18.58 -2.73
N HIS A 106 -11.11 19.90 -2.63
CA HIS A 106 -10.05 20.78 -2.16
C HIS A 106 -9.97 20.77 -0.63
N TYR A 107 -8.83 21.17 -0.06
CA TYR A 107 -8.59 21.16 1.39
C TYR A 107 -9.68 21.90 2.20
N ALA A 108 -10.15 23.04 1.68
CA ALA A 108 -11.23 23.81 2.29
C ALA A 108 -12.57 23.05 2.29
N GLU A 109 -12.89 22.37 1.18
CA GLU A 109 -14.12 21.58 1.04
C GLU A 109 -14.12 20.37 1.99
N VAL A 110 -12.95 19.74 2.22
CA VAL A 110 -12.83 18.62 3.17
C VAL A 110 -13.14 19.07 4.59
N LYS A 111 -12.62 20.24 5.01
CA LYS A 111 -12.88 20.78 6.35
C LYS A 111 -14.32 21.22 6.56
N ALA A 112 -15.01 21.62 5.51
CA ALA A 112 -16.42 21.98 5.57
C ALA A 112 -17.31 20.77 5.92
N VAL A 113 -16.86 19.55 5.64
CA VAL A 113 -17.59 18.33 6.00
C VAL A 113 -17.28 17.93 7.45
N LYS A 114 -18.31 17.92 8.29
CA LYS A 114 -18.19 17.57 9.71
C LYS A 114 -17.58 16.17 9.88
N GLY A 115 -16.48 16.09 10.63
CA GLY A 115 -15.80 14.84 10.97
C GLY A 115 -14.75 14.38 9.96
N TRP A 116 -14.53 15.10 8.85
CA TRP A 116 -13.47 14.77 7.90
C TRP A 116 -12.16 15.49 8.26
N LYS A 117 -11.07 14.73 8.23
CA LYS A 117 -9.71 15.23 8.47
C LYS A 117 -8.94 15.17 7.16
N PRO A 118 -8.38 16.30 6.68
CA PRO A 118 -7.59 16.30 5.46
C PRO A 118 -6.34 15.42 5.58
N ASN A 119 -6.15 14.53 4.61
CA ASN A 119 -4.92 13.75 4.47
C ASN A 119 -3.94 14.47 3.52
N ARG A 120 -2.65 14.49 3.85
CA ARG A 120 -1.59 15.10 3.04
C ARG A 120 -1.08 14.17 1.93
N GLU A 121 -1.14 12.86 2.14
CA GLU A 121 -0.62 11.86 1.21
C GLU A 121 -1.62 11.53 0.11
N LYS A 122 -2.89 11.34 0.50
CA LYS A 122 -3.97 10.90 -0.39
C LYS A 122 -5.04 11.98 -0.50
N PRO A 123 -5.50 12.32 -1.72
CA PRO A 123 -6.60 13.26 -1.89
C PRO A 123 -7.93 12.65 -1.45
N THR A 124 -8.80 13.45 -0.86
CA THR A 124 -10.17 13.03 -0.51
C THR A 124 -11.08 13.14 -1.75
N LEU A 125 -11.85 12.08 -1.98
CA LEU A 125 -12.82 11.96 -3.07
C LEU A 125 -14.22 11.88 -2.47
N LYS A 126 -15.17 12.59 -3.07
CA LYS A 126 -16.60 12.48 -2.74
C LYS A 126 -17.33 11.94 -3.95
N ARG A 127 -18.29 11.04 -3.73
CA ARG A 127 -19.16 10.55 -4.81
C ARG A 127 -19.94 11.72 -5.42
N SER A 128 -19.93 11.80 -6.75
CA SER A 128 -20.80 12.71 -7.50
C SER A 128 -22.10 11.98 -7.85
N GLU A 129 -23.23 12.66 -7.78
CA GLU A 129 -24.52 12.10 -8.23
C GLU A 129 -24.65 12.11 -9.75
N LYS A 130 -23.96 13.05 -10.41
CA LYS A 130 -24.02 13.24 -11.85
C LYS A 130 -22.73 12.72 -12.50
N ALA A 131 -22.88 11.89 -13.53
CA ALA A 131 -21.80 11.49 -14.41
C ALA A 131 -21.69 12.50 -15.55
N VAL A 132 -20.61 13.28 -15.57
CA VAL A 132 -20.39 14.34 -16.57
C VAL A 132 -19.28 13.93 -17.51
N VAL A 133 -19.59 13.81 -18.80
CA VAL A 133 -18.61 13.48 -19.85
C VAL A 133 -17.74 14.71 -20.17
N ASP A 134 -16.87 15.08 -19.23
CA ASP A 134 -15.90 16.17 -19.38
C ASP A 134 -14.46 15.64 -19.25
N PRO A 135 -13.50 16.08 -20.10
CA PRO A 135 -12.11 15.63 -20.08
C PRO A 135 -11.41 15.67 -18.71
N ASN A 136 -11.78 16.61 -17.84
CA ASN A 136 -11.15 16.81 -16.53
C ASN A 136 -11.93 16.20 -15.37
N PHE A 137 -13.10 15.60 -15.63
CA PHE A 137 -13.87 14.90 -14.61
C PHE A 137 -13.16 13.62 -14.14
N TYR A 138 -13.37 13.25 -12.88
CA TYR A 138 -12.73 12.09 -12.26
C TYR A 138 -13.71 10.94 -12.09
N TYR A 139 -13.16 9.73 -12.25
CA TYR A 139 -13.87 8.48 -12.09
C TYR A 139 -13.06 7.53 -11.23
N GLY A 140 -13.72 6.83 -10.31
CA GLY A 140 -13.11 5.84 -9.44
C GLY A 140 -13.49 4.42 -9.86
N TRP A 141 -12.56 3.48 -9.71
CA TRP A 141 -12.79 2.07 -9.98
C TRP A 141 -13.51 1.40 -8.81
N LEU A 142 -14.65 0.77 -9.08
CA LEU A 142 -15.25 -0.23 -8.19
C LEU A 142 -14.90 -1.67 -8.62
N TYR A 143 -14.29 -1.79 -9.79
CA TYR A 143 -13.85 -3.06 -10.31
C TYR A 143 -12.52 -3.49 -9.68
N THR A 144 -12.46 -4.75 -9.24
CA THR A 144 -11.22 -5.43 -8.89
C THR A 144 -11.04 -6.61 -9.83
N LYS A 145 -9.82 -6.78 -10.35
CA LYS A 145 -9.50 -7.91 -11.20
C LYS A 145 -9.56 -9.20 -10.37
N PRO A 146 -10.35 -10.22 -10.76
CA PRO A 146 -10.36 -11.47 -10.04
C PRO A 146 -8.97 -12.12 -10.13
N ASN A 147 -8.44 -12.58 -8.99
CA ASN A 147 -7.17 -13.30 -8.97
C ASN A 147 -7.37 -14.70 -9.58
N PRO A 148 -6.76 -15.02 -10.75
CA PRO A 148 -6.97 -16.31 -11.41
C PRO A 148 -6.44 -17.49 -10.59
N TYR A 149 -5.49 -17.23 -9.67
CA TYR A 149 -4.88 -18.27 -8.84
C TYR A 149 -5.68 -18.59 -7.59
N ILE A 150 -6.80 -17.92 -7.32
CA ILE A 150 -7.61 -18.20 -6.12
C ILE A 150 -8.10 -19.65 -6.08
N LEU A 151 -8.47 -20.21 -7.24
CA LEU A 151 -8.89 -21.60 -7.36
C LEU A 151 -7.71 -22.55 -7.08
N LEU A 152 -6.53 -22.23 -7.61
CA LEU A 152 -5.32 -23.00 -7.36
C LEU A 152 -4.95 -22.98 -5.87
N TYR A 153 -4.98 -21.82 -5.21
CA TYR A 153 -4.73 -21.71 -3.78
C TYR A 153 -5.76 -22.48 -2.95
N SER A 154 -7.03 -22.45 -3.34
CA SER A 154 -8.07 -23.24 -2.67
C SER A 154 -7.82 -24.75 -2.81
N LEU A 155 -7.45 -25.21 -4.00
CA LEU A 155 -7.12 -26.61 -4.24
C LEU A 155 -5.87 -27.04 -3.45
N LEU A 156 -4.81 -26.22 -3.45
CA LEU A 156 -3.60 -26.48 -2.67
C LEU A 156 -3.88 -26.52 -1.17
N ALA A 157 -4.71 -25.61 -0.66
CA ALA A 157 -5.09 -25.59 0.75
C ALA A 157 -5.81 -26.88 1.16
N VAL A 158 -6.77 -27.33 0.35
CA VAL A 158 -7.48 -28.59 0.58
C VAL A 158 -6.51 -29.78 0.51
N ALA A 159 -5.66 -29.84 -0.52
CA ALA A 159 -4.65 -30.90 -0.65
C ALA A 159 -3.67 -30.91 0.53
N GLY A 160 -3.26 -29.75 1.04
CA GLY A 160 -2.39 -29.62 2.20
C GLY A 160 -3.05 -30.15 3.48
N ILE A 161 -4.33 -29.84 3.71
CA ILE A 161 -5.10 -30.37 4.84
C ILE A 161 -5.20 -31.90 4.76
N PHE A 162 -5.53 -32.43 3.57
CA PHE A 162 -5.54 -33.89 3.34
C PHE A 162 -4.18 -34.52 3.60
N ALA A 163 -3.09 -33.92 3.11
CA ALA A 163 -1.75 -34.44 3.34
C ALA A 163 -1.43 -34.57 4.84
N ILE A 164 -1.81 -33.58 5.65
CA ILE A 164 -1.62 -33.60 7.11
C ILE A 164 -2.48 -34.67 7.78
N ILE A 165 -3.77 -34.77 7.43
CA ILE A 165 -4.69 -35.77 8.01
C ILE A 165 -4.24 -37.20 7.67
N LEU A 166 -3.72 -37.40 6.45
CA LEU A 166 -3.18 -38.68 5.99
C LEU A 166 -1.76 -38.96 6.48
N PHE A 167 -1.18 -38.15 7.38
CA PHE A 167 0.12 -38.42 8.00
C PHE A 167 0.30 -39.87 8.51
N PRO A 168 -0.72 -40.54 9.09
CA PRO A 168 -0.61 -41.94 9.49
C PRO A 168 -0.31 -42.92 8.35
N LEU A 169 -0.71 -42.58 7.10
CA LEU A 169 -0.48 -43.39 5.90
C LEU A 169 0.85 -43.07 5.21
N TRP A 170 1.62 -42.09 5.71
CA TRP A 170 2.86 -41.68 5.05
C TRP A 170 3.93 -42.79 5.11
N PRO A 171 4.75 -42.93 4.04
CA PRO A 171 5.91 -43.82 4.05
C PRO A 171 6.83 -43.54 5.24
N ASN A 172 7.48 -44.59 5.75
CA ASN A 172 8.35 -44.48 6.93
C ASN A 172 9.45 -43.41 6.76
N PHE A 173 10.03 -43.28 5.57
CA PHE A 173 11.07 -42.30 5.30
C PHE A 173 10.59 -40.84 5.49
N MET A 174 9.35 -40.53 5.11
CA MET A 174 8.78 -39.18 5.30
C MET A 174 8.52 -38.89 6.78
N ARG A 175 8.04 -39.89 7.52
CA ARG A 175 7.81 -39.76 8.97
C ARG A 175 9.11 -39.51 9.72
N VAL A 176 10.17 -40.21 9.34
CA VAL A 176 11.53 -39.99 9.86
C VAL A 176 12.03 -38.58 9.49
N GLY A 177 11.80 -38.13 8.26
CA GLY A 177 12.13 -36.76 7.83
C GLY A 177 11.46 -35.69 8.68
N VAL A 178 10.15 -35.82 8.95
CA VAL A 178 9.40 -34.90 9.83
C VAL A 178 9.94 -34.94 11.25
N TRP A 179 10.33 -36.12 11.76
CA TRP A 179 10.94 -36.23 13.08
C TRP A 179 12.28 -35.47 13.17
N TYR A 180 13.17 -35.65 12.20
CA TYR A 180 14.44 -34.90 12.14
C TYR A 180 14.22 -33.40 11.97
N LEU A 181 13.26 -32.99 11.14
CA LEU A 181 12.92 -31.58 10.96
C LEU A 181 12.38 -30.97 12.27
N SER A 182 11.55 -31.71 13.00
CA SER A 182 11.04 -31.31 14.32
C SER A 182 12.17 -31.20 15.35
N MET A 183 13.08 -32.18 15.42
CA MET A 183 14.25 -32.11 16.30
C MET A 183 15.20 -30.98 15.93
N ALA A 184 15.40 -30.70 14.64
CA ALA A 184 16.20 -29.57 14.17
C ALA A 184 15.56 -28.23 14.55
N ALA A 185 14.25 -28.07 14.34
CA ALA A 185 13.52 -26.88 14.75
C ALA A 185 13.55 -26.69 16.27
N LEU A 186 13.37 -27.76 17.04
CA LEU A 186 13.46 -27.73 18.50
C LEU A 186 14.87 -27.36 18.98
N GLY A 187 15.91 -27.93 18.35
CA GLY A 187 17.30 -27.58 18.63
C GLY A 187 17.61 -26.12 18.29
N PHE A 188 17.11 -25.62 17.17
CA PHE A 188 17.25 -24.22 16.78
C PHE A 188 16.55 -23.27 17.78
N ILE A 189 15.32 -23.59 18.19
CA ILE A 189 14.62 -22.84 19.24
C ILE A 189 15.39 -22.90 20.56
N GLY A 190 15.90 -24.08 20.94
CA GLY A 190 16.71 -24.27 22.14
C GLY A 190 18.00 -23.44 22.11
N LEU A 191 18.66 -23.34 20.96
CA LEU A 191 19.82 -22.47 20.75
C LEU A 191 19.44 -21.00 20.98
N LEU A 192 18.32 -20.52 20.43
CA LEU A 192 17.86 -19.14 20.65
C LEU A 192 17.60 -18.89 22.14
N PHE A 193 16.96 -19.81 22.86
CA PHE A 193 16.80 -19.68 24.31
C PHE A 193 18.12 -19.68 25.07
N ALA A 194 19.06 -20.56 24.71
CA ALA A 194 20.38 -20.59 25.32
C ALA A 194 21.11 -19.25 25.12
N THR A 195 21.07 -18.67 23.91
CA THR A 195 21.66 -17.35 23.65
C THR A 195 20.99 -16.24 24.47
N ALA A 196 19.67 -16.29 24.65
CA ALA A 196 18.94 -15.34 25.49
C ALA A 196 19.32 -15.46 26.98
N ILE A 197 19.48 -16.68 27.49
CA ILE A 197 19.91 -16.94 28.87
C ILE A 197 21.35 -16.47 29.09
N VAL A 198 22.27 -16.83 28.19
CA VAL A 198 23.67 -16.40 28.26
C VAL A 198 23.76 -14.87 28.25
N ARG A 199 23.04 -14.22 27.34
CA ARG A 199 22.91 -12.76 27.30
C ARG A 199 22.41 -12.19 28.63
N PHE A 200 21.37 -12.80 29.22
CA PHE A 200 20.81 -12.34 30.49
C PHE A 200 21.81 -12.45 31.65
N ILE A 201 22.51 -13.59 31.77
CA ILE A 201 23.53 -13.80 32.80
C ILE A 201 24.65 -12.77 32.66
N ILE A 202 25.18 -12.59 31.45
CA ILE A 202 26.25 -11.61 31.20
C ILE A 202 25.78 -10.19 31.56
N TYR A 203 24.55 -9.83 31.19
CA TYR A 203 23.98 -8.53 31.54
C TYR A 203 23.91 -8.34 33.06
N VAL A 204 23.39 -9.32 33.81
CA VAL A 204 23.33 -9.26 35.29
C VAL A 204 24.72 -9.14 35.92
N ILE A 205 25.71 -9.89 35.44
CA ILE A 205 27.09 -9.79 35.93
C ILE A 205 27.66 -8.40 35.62
N SER A 206 27.43 -7.89 34.40
CA SER A 206 27.94 -6.58 33.98
C SER A 206 27.33 -5.43 34.78
N LEU A 207 26.09 -5.56 35.25
CA LEU A 207 25.46 -4.56 36.12
C LEU A 207 26.18 -4.39 37.46
N VAL A 208 26.78 -5.47 37.98
CA VAL A 208 27.48 -5.45 39.28
C VAL A 208 28.96 -5.16 39.10
N ALA A 209 29.58 -5.69 38.04
CA ALA A 209 31.02 -5.63 37.84
C ALA A 209 31.49 -4.38 37.06
N LEU A 210 30.64 -3.76 36.24
CA LEU A 210 31.03 -2.69 35.32
C LEU A 210 30.17 -1.43 35.51
N PRO A 211 30.73 -0.23 35.31
CA PRO A 211 29.98 1.03 35.40
C PRO A 211 28.99 1.22 34.24
N LYS A 212 29.17 0.47 33.15
CA LYS A 212 28.25 0.44 31.99
C LYS A 212 27.80 -0.99 31.76
N PRO A 213 26.48 -1.26 31.68
CA PRO A 213 25.98 -2.59 31.39
C PRO A 213 26.47 -3.04 30.01
N PHE A 214 26.99 -4.26 29.96
CA PHE A 214 27.40 -4.93 28.72
C PHE A 214 26.20 -5.68 28.15
N TRP A 215 26.01 -5.58 26.85
CA TRP A 215 24.89 -6.17 26.17
C TRP A 215 25.34 -7.08 25.03
N LEU A 216 25.12 -8.38 25.19
CA LEU A 216 25.41 -9.37 24.14
C LEU A 216 24.26 -9.41 23.12
N PHE A 217 24.57 -9.31 21.83
CA PHE A 217 23.62 -9.27 20.72
C PHE A 217 22.50 -8.20 20.88
N PRO A 218 22.80 -6.89 20.82
CA PRO A 218 21.80 -5.81 20.92
C PRO A 218 20.52 -6.06 20.13
N ASN A 219 20.65 -6.48 18.88
CA ASN A 219 19.56 -6.55 17.92
C ASN A 219 18.74 -7.86 17.98
N LEU A 220 19.04 -8.80 18.91
CA LEU A 220 18.38 -10.12 18.92
C LEU A 220 16.84 -10.05 19.08
N PHE A 221 16.34 -9.01 19.75
CA PHE A 221 14.91 -8.77 19.99
C PHE A 221 14.41 -7.48 19.32
N GLU A 222 15.22 -6.89 18.44
CA GLU A 222 14.77 -5.77 17.61
C GLU A 222 14.09 -6.30 16.34
N ASP A 223 13.27 -5.46 15.69
CA ASP A 223 12.55 -5.80 14.45
C ASP A 223 13.51 -5.88 13.26
N CYS A 224 14.47 -6.80 13.32
CA CYS A 224 15.52 -7.01 12.34
C CYS A 224 15.47 -8.44 11.78
N GLY A 225 16.02 -8.63 10.58
CA GLY A 225 16.12 -9.98 10.00
C GLY A 225 17.05 -10.89 10.82
N PHE A 226 16.89 -12.21 10.69
CA PHE A 226 17.64 -13.20 11.49
C PHE A 226 19.16 -12.95 11.52
N PHE A 227 19.80 -12.63 10.39
CA PHE A 227 21.24 -12.36 10.35
C PHE A 227 21.63 -11.04 11.03
N GLU A 228 20.80 -10.00 10.87
CA GLU A 228 21.02 -8.69 11.49
C GLU A 228 20.79 -8.72 13.00
N SER A 229 19.99 -9.66 13.49
CA SER A 229 19.78 -9.90 14.92
C SER A 229 21.07 -10.29 15.67
N PHE A 230 22.05 -10.92 15.00
CA PHE A 230 23.33 -11.35 15.62
C PHE A 230 24.50 -10.39 15.38
N VAL A 231 24.27 -9.28 14.68
CA VAL A 231 25.30 -8.29 14.36
C VAL A 231 24.81 -6.90 14.81
N PRO A 232 25.57 -6.18 15.65
CA PRO A 232 26.87 -6.52 16.22
C PRO A 232 26.78 -7.58 17.34
N LEU A 233 27.87 -8.30 17.61
CA LEU A 233 27.90 -9.34 18.66
C LEU A 233 27.78 -8.77 20.08
N TYR A 234 28.21 -7.53 20.29
CA TYR A 234 28.15 -6.87 21.59
C TYR A 234 27.89 -5.36 21.44
N GLY A 235 27.36 -4.77 22.51
CA GLY A 235 27.16 -3.34 22.67
C GLY A 235 27.25 -2.94 24.13
N TRP A 236 27.36 -1.64 24.38
CA TRP A 236 27.35 -1.07 25.74
C TRP A 236 26.12 -0.19 25.88
N GLU A 237 25.42 -0.29 27.00
CA GLU A 237 24.26 0.57 27.24
C GLU A 237 24.75 2.00 27.59
N GLU A 238 24.33 2.98 26.79
CA GLU A 238 24.66 4.37 27.08
C GLU A 238 23.89 4.86 28.32
N PRO A 239 24.53 5.58 29.25
CA PRO A 239 23.84 6.09 30.43
C PRO A 239 22.73 7.05 29.99
N LYS A 240 21.48 6.73 30.35
CA LYS A 240 20.32 7.61 30.12
C LYS A 240 20.58 8.98 30.77
N LYS A 241 21.00 9.98 29.98
CA LYS A 241 21.14 11.36 30.45
C LYS A 241 19.79 11.83 30.99
N LYS A 242 19.67 11.99 32.32
CA LYS A 242 18.53 12.66 32.95
C LYS A 242 18.39 14.05 32.30
N LYS A 243 17.28 14.31 31.60
CA LYS A 243 16.97 15.62 31.00
C LYS A 243 16.84 16.65 32.13
N SER A 244 17.92 17.34 32.47
CA SER A 244 17.89 18.53 33.33
C SER A 244 17.23 19.69 32.57
N LYS A 245 16.23 20.31 33.19
CA LYS A 245 15.55 21.55 32.75
C LYS A 245 16.58 22.61 32.35
N LYS A 246 16.52 23.09 31.09
CA LYS A 246 17.37 24.15 30.55
C LYS A 246 16.70 25.51 30.76
N SER A 247 17.22 26.32 31.70
CA SER A 247 17.05 27.78 31.71
C SER A 247 18.07 28.44 30.77
N LYS A 248 17.73 29.64 30.31
CA LYS A 248 18.22 30.31 29.11
C LYS A 248 19.09 31.51 29.52
N LYS A 249 20.37 31.57 29.15
CA LYS A 249 21.10 32.83 28.87
C LYS A 249 22.39 32.57 28.07
N SER A 250 22.85 33.62 27.40
CA SER A 250 23.53 33.66 26.10
C SER A 250 24.95 34.25 26.16
N LYS A 251 25.68 34.12 25.01
CA LYS A 251 26.84 34.89 24.51
C LYS A 251 28.24 34.44 25.00
N THR A 252 29.33 34.30 24.23
CA THR A 252 29.75 34.48 22.80
C THR A 252 31.16 33.84 22.63
N ALA A 253 31.50 33.31 21.43
CA ALA A 253 32.83 33.00 20.80
C ALA A 253 33.99 32.36 21.62
N ALA A 254 34.80 31.39 21.15
CA ALA A 254 35.43 31.18 19.83
C ALA A 254 35.98 29.72 19.66
N VAL A 255 35.94 29.22 18.41
CA VAL A 255 36.81 28.24 17.69
C VAL A 255 37.34 26.97 18.40
N SER A 256 36.90 25.78 17.98
CA SER A 256 37.69 24.79 17.18
C SER A 256 37.05 23.39 17.14
N ASP A 257 36.74 22.98 15.92
CA ASP A 257 36.69 21.65 15.29
C ASP A 257 35.99 20.39 15.86
N ASP A 258 35.50 19.67 14.85
CA ASP A 258 35.01 18.30 14.70
C ASP A 258 33.58 17.87 15.11
N LYS A 259 32.86 17.46 14.07
CA LYS A 259 31.54 16.85 14.02
C LYS A 259 31.56 15.48 14.70
N VAL A 260 30.49 15.14 15.43
CA VAL A 260 29.36 14.32 14.96
C VAL A 260 28.36 14.18 16.13
N GLU A 261 27.16 14.71 15.95
CA GLU A 261 25.93 14.41 16.70
C GLU A 261 24.75 14.86 15.82
N PRO A 262 23.48 14.48 16.08
CA PRO A 262 22.92 13.22 16.60
C PRO A 262 21.63 12.83 15.82
N ILE A 263 20.89 11.81 16.23
CA ILE A 263 19.45 11.91 16.51
C ILE A 263 19.04 10.71 17.38
N LEU A 264 18.68 11.04 18.62
CA LEU A 264 17.95 10.21 19.55
C LEU A 264 16.43 10.38 19.30
N THR A 265 15.76 9.25 19.09
CA THR A 265 14.56 8.74 19.81
C THR A 265 13.60 9.76 20.46
N SER A 266 12.28 9.64 20.30
CA SER A 266 11.38 8.72 21.05
C SER A 266 9.92 9.23 20.81
N ALA A 267 8.79 8.51 20.92
CA ALA A 267 8.42 7.27 21.60
C ALA A 267 7.06 6.73 21.06
N GLU A 268 6.94 5.39 20.97
CA GLU A 268 5.90 4.50 21.57
C GLU A 268 4.37 4.81 21.42
N LYS A 269 3.60 3.91 20.75
CA LYS A 269 2.71 2.88 21.37
C LYS A 269 1.73 2.19 20.38
N LYS A 270 1.90 0.85 20.30
CA LYS A 270 0.92 -0.27 20.29
C LYS A 270 -0.01 -0.56 19.07
N ALA A 271 0.19 -1.80 18.54
CA ALA A 271 -0.70 -2.75 17.86
C ALA A 271 -1.24 -2.33 16.47
N THR A 272 -1.16 -3.12 15.39
CA THR A 272 -1.42 -4.56 15.18
C THR A 272 -0.79 -4.97 13.82
N GLY A 273 -0.50 -6.27 13.60
CA GLY A 273 0.20 -6.84 12.42
C GLY A 273 -0.43 -6.57 11.04
N VAL A 274 0.06 -7.08 9.91
CA VAL A 274 0.81 -8.31 9.58
C VAL A 274 1.47 -8.10 8.18
N GLU A 275 2.65 -8.72 7.98
CA GLU A 275 3.35 -9.13 6.72
C GLU A 275 3.36 -8.25 5.44
N ALA A 276 4.57 -8.02 4.89
CA ALA A 276 5.06 -8.62 3.63
C ALA A 276 6.21 -7.78 3.00
N THR A 277 7.38 -8.41 2.90
CA THR A 277 8.48 -8.17 1.95
C THR A 277 7.97 -8.29 0.50
N GLU A 278 8.45 -7.54 -0.50
CA GLU A 278 9.79 -7.69 -1.08
C GLU A 278 10.27 -6.43 -1.85
N ASN A 279 11.60 -6.37 -1.94
CA ASN A 279 12.44 -5.42 -2.65
C ASN A 279 12.32 -5.47 -4.18
N GLY A 280 12.66 -4.33 -4.81
CA GLY A 280 13.02 -4.24 -6.22
C GLY A 280 13.73 -2.92 -6.54
N SER A 281 15.06 -2.97 -6.44
CA SER A 281 16.06 -1.90 -6.62
C SER A 281 15.97 -1.12 -7.94
N GLY A 282 16.43 0.15 -7.93
CA GLY A 282 16.67 0.94 -9.13
C GLY A 282 17.12 2.37 -8.85
N ASP A 283 18.42 2.59 -8.96
CA ASP A 283 19.26 3.77 -8.67
C ASP A 283 18.85 5.11 -9.34
N ALA A 284 19.50 6.19 -8.88
CA ALA A 284 19.78 7.47 -9.53
C ALA A 284 19.13 8.76 -8.95
N LYS A 285 19.92 9.40 -8.07
CA LYS A 285 20.36 10.81 -8.13
C LYS A 285 19.29 11.89 -8.34
N LYS A 286 18.85 12.55 -7.25
CA LYS A 286 18.00 13.76 -7.31
C LYS A 286 18.71 15.00 -6.75
N SER A 287 19.02 15.90 -7.67
CA SER A 287 19.47 17.28 -7.46
C SER A 287 18.44 18.08 -6.64
N LYS A 288 18.91 18.80 -5.63
CA LYS A 288 18.12 19.81 -4.89
C LYS A 288 18.02 21.09 -5.73
N ARG A 289 16.81 21.56 -6.04
CA ARG A 289 16.54 22.98 -6.26
C ARG A 289 15.37 23.45 -5.40
N LYS A 290 15.65 24.55 -4.71
CA LYS A 290 14.83 25.36 -3.83
C LYS A 290 13.86 26.17 -4.70
N VAL A 291 12.57 26.18 -4.37
CA VAL A 291 11.54 26.97 -5.06
C VAL A 291 11.42 28.33 -4.38
N THR A 292 11.68 29.38 -5.15
CA THR A 292 11.35 30.78 -4.83
C THR A 292 9.91 31.04 -5.27
N LEU A 293 9.12 31.67 -4.40
CA LEU A 293 7.77 32.15 -4.71
C LEU A 293 7.92 33.55 -5.31
N GLU A 294 7.36 33.75 -6.49
CA GLU A 294 7.17 35.09 -7.06
C GLU A 294 5.65 35.31 -7.14
N GLU A 295 5.19 36.30 -6.36
CA GLU A 295 3.85 36.87 -6.44
C GLU A 295 3.74 37.65 -7.75
N VAL A 296 2.69 37.40 -8.53
CA VAL A 296 2.32 38.29 -9.64
C VAL A 296 1.16 39.14 -9.15
N ALA A 297 1.44 40.43 -9.05
CA ALA A 297 0.51 41.50 -8.72
C ALA A 297 -0.51 41.73 -9.84
N ASP A 298 -1.67 42.22 -9.41
CA ASP A 298 -2.79 42.66 -10.23
C ASP A 298 -2.42 43.83 -11.15
N GLU A 299 -2.81 43.72 -12.43
CA GLU A 299 -3.47 44.77 -13.24
C GLU A 299 -4.09 44.15 -14.50
#